data_AF-R1DJU7-F1
#
_entry.id   AF-R1DJU7-F1
#
_cell.length_a   1.000
_cell.length_b   1.000
_cell.length_c   1.000
_cell.angle_alpha   90.00
_cell.angle_beta   90.00
_cell.angle_gamma   90.00
#
_symmetry.space_group_name_H-M   'P 1'
#
loop_
_entity.id
_entity.type
_entity.pdbx_description
1 polymer ?
#
loop_
_entity_poly.entity_id
_entity_poly.type
_entity_poly.pdbx_seq_one_letter_code
_entity_poly.pdbx_strand_id
1 'polypeptide(L)'
;MRAPTQVRVALAGLGAIGLPVAEVLLANGIPGLSLAALHELADVVVEVLPPDQFMAVAEPTLGAGKTLVALSVTQLLAQPQLQDLARDRGGRLIVPTGALCGLDALRAVAEGGNVRSLAYT
;
A
#
# COMPACT_ATOMS: atom_id res chain seq x y z
N MET A 1 12.59 27.18 9.83
CA MET A 1 11.74 25.98 9.74
C MET A 1 12.03 25.32 8.40
N ARG A 2 12.41 24.04 8.38
CA ARG A 2 12.62 23.30 7.14
C ARG A 2 11.23 23.08 6.53
N ALA A 3 11.02 23.46 5.27
CA ALA A 3 9.76 23.16 4.59
C ALA A 3 9.48 21.65 4.70
N PRO A 4 8.22 21.23 4.98
CA PRO A 4 7.91 19.81 5.04
C PRO A 4 8.31 19.16 3.70
N THR A 5 9.09 18.09 3.77
CA THR A 5 9.53 17.37 2.57
C THR A 5 8.28 16.83 1.87
N GLN A 6 8.02 17.32 0.66
CA GLN A 6 6.85 16.92 -0.12
C GLN A 6 6.98 15.45 -0.52
N VAL A 7 6.00 14.63 -0.17
CA VAL A 7 5.94 13.20 -0.52
C VAL A 7 5.05 13.04 -1.74
N ARG A 8 5.59 12.41 -2.78
CA ARG A 8 4.89 12.18 -4.04
C ARG A 8 4.18 10.84 -3.99
N VAL A 9 2.88 10.86 -4.23
CA VAL A 9 2.00 9.68 -4.18
C VAL A 9 1.49 9.39 -5.58
N ALA A 10 1.70 8.17 -6.08
CA ALA A 10 1.04 7.70 -7.30
C ALA A 10 -0.11 6.75 -6.96
N LEU A 11 -1.17 6.79 -7.77
CA LEU A 11 -2.31 5.88 -7.70
C LEU A 11 -2.27 4.96 -8.91
N ALA A 12 -2.16 3.66 -8.67
CA ALA A 12 -2.27 2.65 -9.70
C ALA A 12 -3.73 2.17 -9.74
N GLY A 13 -4.55 2.85 -10.55
CA GLY A 13 -5.99 2.59 -10.66
C GLY A 13 -6.83 3.75 -10.15
N LEU A 14 -7.77 4.21 -10.98
CA LEU A 14 -8.71 5.31 -10.70
C LEU A 14 -10.16 4.81 -10.64
N GLY A 15 -10.35 3.57 -10.16
CA GLY A 15 -11.67 3.00 -9.93
C GLY A 15 -12.36 3.62 -8.70
N ALA A 16 -13.36 2.90 -8.16
CA ALA A 16 -14.19 3.37 -7.05
C ALA A 16 -13.41 3.81 -5.81
N ILE A 17 -12.23 3.23 -5.55
CA ILE A 17 -11.36 3.59 -4.42
C ILE A 17 -10.32 4.65 -4.84
N GLY A 18 -9.72 4.52 -6.01
CA GLY A 18 -8.60 5.37 -6.43
C GLY A 18 -9.01 6.80 -6.80
N LEU A 19 -10.18 6.99 -7.41
CA LEU A 19 -10.64 8.31 -7.85
C LEU A 19 -10.87 9.29 -6.67
N PRO A 20 -11.58 8.91 -5.59
CA PRO A 20 -11.72 9.79 -4.41
C PRO A 20 -10.37 10.16 -3.78
N VAL A 21 -9.41 9.24 -3.75
CA VAL A 21 -8.05 9.52 -3.23
C VAL A 21 -7.34 10.53 -4.13
N ALA A 22 -7.45 10.39 -5.46
CA ALA A 22 -6.87 11.33 -6.41
C ALA A 22 -7.44 12.74 -6.23
N GLU A 23 -8.77 12.86 -6.09
CA GLU A 23 -9.46 14.15 -5.88
C GLU A 23 -8.97 14.87 -4.62
N VAL A 24 -8.85 14.15 -3.51
CA VAL A 24 -8.33 14.71 -2.25
C VAL A 24 -6.89 15.18 -2.40
N LEU A 25 -6.03 14.40 -3.07
CA LEU A 25 -4.63 14.76 -3.30
C LEU A 25 -4.50 15.98 -4.24
N LEU A 26 -5.32 16.05 -5.30
CA LEU A 26 -5.34 17.17 -6.25
C LEU A 26 -5.84 18.46 -5.60
N ALA A 27 -6.79 18.36 -4.68
CA ALA A 27 -7.29 19.50 -3.92
C ALA A 27 -6.29 20.02 -2.87
N ASN A 28 -5.08 19.44 -2.78
CA ASN A 28 -4.13 19.63 -1.68
C ASN A 28 -4.78 19.40 -0.30
N GLY A 29 -5.74 18.48 -0.23
CA GLY A 29 -6.49 18.18 0.99
C GLY A 29 -5.63 17.58 2.11
N ILE A 30 -4.39 17.17 1.80
CA ILE A 30 -3.42 16.64 2.76
C ILE A 30 -2.10 17.42 2.61
N PRO A 31 -1.75 18.30 3.55
CA PRO A 31 -0.50 19.07 3.51
C PRO A 31 0.74 18.17 3.39
N GLY A 32 1.61 18.49 2.44
CA GLY A 32 2.87 17.76 2.22
C GLY A 32 2.75 16.53 1.32
N LEU A 33 1.56 16.19 0.80
CA LEU A 33 1.38 15.17 -0.24
C LEU A 33 1.11 15.81 -1.59
N SER A 34 1.56 15.17 -2.67
CA SER A 34 1.19 15.53 -4.04
C SER A 34 0.93 14.31 -4.90
N LEU A 35 0.01 14.43 -5.86
CA LEU A 35 -0.24 13.38 -6.84
C LEU A 35 0.87 13.34 -7.90
N ALA A 36 1.45 12.18 -8.11
CA ALA A 36 2.39 11.88 -9.19
C ALA A 36 1.70 11.04 -10.26
N ALA A 37 2.00 11.32 -11.53
CA ALA A 37 1.39 10.64 -12.67
C ALA A 37 1.87 9.18 -12.85
N LEU A 38 3.06 8.84 -12.37
CA LEU A 38 3.71 7.54 -12.57
C LEU A 38 4.45 7.10 -11.30
N HIS A 39 4.53 5.78 -11.10
CA HIS A 39 5.22 5.16 -9.95
C HIS A 39 6.73 5.49 -9.90
N GLU A 40 7.38 5.68 -11.06
CA GLU A 40 8.78 6.08 -11.17
C GLU A 40 9.06 7.46 -10.53
N LEU A 41 8.07 8.35 -10.56
CA LEU A 41 8.14 9.70 -10.02
C LEU A 41 7.58 9.80 -8.60
N ALA A 42 7.06 8.71 -8.03
CA ALA A 42 6.46 8.69 -6.70
C ALA A 42 7.43 8.15 -5.64
N ASP A 43 7.22 8.54 -4.38
CA ASP A 43 7.86 7.94 -3.20
C ASP A 43 6.97 6.84 -2.60
N VAL A 44 5.66 6.97 -2.79
CA VAL A 44 4.61 6.03 -2.36
C VAL A 44 3.71 5.69 -3.54
N VAL A 45 3.42 4.42 -3.74
CA VAL A 45 2.44 3.95 -4.72
C VAL A 45 1.31 3.27 -3.99
N VAL A 46 0.09 3.75 -4.21
CA VAL A 46 -1.13 3.12 -3.70
C VAL A 46 -1.69 2.26 -4.83
N GLU A 47 -1.60 0.95 -4.64
CA GLU A 47 -2.09 -0.04 -5.60
C GLU A 47 -3.60 -0.22 -5.44
N VAL A 48 -4.35 0.04 -6.50
CA VAL A 48 -5.81 -0.07 -6.58
C VAL A 48 -6.19 -0.72 -7.92
N LEU A 49 -5.46 -1.77 -8.30
CA LEU A 49 -5.60 -2.46 -9.57
C LEU A 49 -6.42 -3.75 -9.42
N PRO A 50 -6.96 -4.28 -10.52
CA PRO A 50 -7.39 -5.67 -10.57
C PRO A 50 -6.24 -6.64 -10.21
N PRO A 51 -6.54 -7.81 -9.60
CA PRO A 51 -5.51 -8.72 -9.09
C PRO A 51 -4.45 -9.14 -10.13
N ASP A 52 -4.85 -9.38 -11.38
CA ASP A 52 -3.97 -9.78 -12.49
C ASP A 52 -2.96 -8.69 -12.89
N GLN A 53 -3.20 -7.44 -12.52
CA GLN A 53 -2.31 -6.31 -12.80
C GLN A 53 -1.47 -5.88 -11.59
N PHE A 54 -1.68 -6.48 -10.42
CA PHE A 54 -0.98 -6.16 -9.16
C PHE A 54 0.55 -6.11 -9.32
N MET A 55 1.13 -7.13 -9.97
CA MET A 55 2.58 -7.26 -10.11
C MET A 55 3.20 -6.16 -10.98
N ALA A 56 2.43 -5.59 -11.93
CA ALA A 56 2.91 -4.52 -12.80
C ALA A 56 3.33 -3.26 -12.03
N VAL A 57 2.86 -3.10 -10.79
CA VAL A 57 3.24 -1.98 -9.92
C VAL A 57 3.95 -2.42 -8.65
N ALA A 58 3.64 -3.60 -8.12
CA ALA A 58 4.23 -4.06 -6.87
C ALA A 58 5.74 -4.29 -6.98
N GLU A 59 6.18 -5.05 -7.98
CA GLU A 59 7.60 -5.38 -8.17
C GLU A 59 8.45 -4.14 -8.52
N PRO A 60 8.06 -3.27 -9.47
CA PRO A 60 8.83 -2.06 -9.76
C PRO A 60 8.90 -1.09 -8.58
N THR A 61 7.82 -0.95 -7.80
CA THR A 61 7.79 -0.06 -6.64
C THR A 61 8.76 -0.54 -5.55
N LEU A 62 8.63 -1.80 -5.14
CA LEU A 62 9.47 -2.36 -4.09
C LEU A 62 10.92 -2.56 -4.57
N GLY A 63 11.12 -2.93 -5.83
CA GLY A 63 12.43 -3.04 -6.47
C GLY A 63 13.23 -1.74 -6.47
N ALA A 64 12.53 -0.60 -6.55
CA ALA A 64 13.10 0.74 -6.43
C ALA A 64 13.31 1.20 -4.97
N GLY A 65 13.03 0.36 -3.97
CA GLY A 65 13.15 0.72 -2.56
C GLY A 65 12.08 1.70 -2.07
N LYS A 66 10.94 1.78 -2.77
CA LYS A 66 9.86 2.72 -2.44
C LYS A 66 8.78 2.06 -1.60
N THR A 67 7.78 2.84 -1.18
CA THR A 67 6.63 2.32 -0.43
C THR A 67 5.52 1.88 -1.38
N LEU A 68 5.05 0.65 -1.22
CA LEU A 68 3.82 0.13 -1.82
C LEU A 68 2.74 0.02 -0.75
N VAL A 69 1.58 0.63 -0.97
CA VAL A 69 0.34 0.36 -0.21
C VAL A 69 -0.49 -0.61 -1.04
N ALA A 70 -0.58 -1.87 -0.61
CA ALA A 70 -1.23 -2.95 -1.36
C ALA A 70 -2.69 -3.09 -0.89
N LEU A 71 -3.67 -2.79 -1.75
CA LEU A 71 -5.09 -2.97 -1.42
C LEU A 71 -5.58 -4.36 -1.85
N SER A 72 -4.99 -4.92 -2.91
CA SER A 72 -5.24 -6.29 -3.37
C SER A 72 -4.44 -7.31 -2.54
N VAL A 73 -4.62 -7.27 -1.21
CA VAL A 73 -3.81 -7.99 -0.21
C VAL A 73 -3.73 -9.50 -0.47
N THR A 74 -4.79 -10.10 -1.01
CA THR A 74 -4.83 -11.53 -1.32
C THR A 74 -3.74 -11.97 -2.29
N GLN A 75 -3.24 -11.06 -3.14
CA GLN A 75 -2.13 -11.34 -4.05
C GLN A 75 -0.82 -11.61 -3.31
N LEU A 76 -0.65 -11.12 -2.08
CA LEU A 76 0.54 -11.40 -1.27
C LEU A 76 0.64 -12.88 -0.86
N LEU A 77 -0.48 -13.62 -0.82
CA LEU A 77 -0.47 -15.06 -0.55
C LEU A 77 0.20 -15.84 -1.68
N ALA A 78 0.03 -15.39 -2.92
CA ALA A 78 0.66 -15.98 -4.10
C ALA A 78 2.07 -15.43 -4.36
N GLN A 79 2.44 -14.31 -3.72
CA GLN A 79 3.67 -13.56 -3.97
C GLN A 79 4.46 -13.28 -2.68
N PRO A 80 4.80 -14.31 -1.88
CA PRO A 80 5.47 -14.12 -0.59
C PRO A 80 6.83 -13.41 -0.70
N GLN A 81 7.52 -13.56 -1.84
CA GLN A 81 8.82 -12.95 -2.11
C GLN A 81 8.82 -11.42 -2.12
N LEU A 82 7.66 -10.77 -2.26
CA LEU A 82 7.57 -9.31 -2.21
C LEU A 82 7.94 -8.74 -0.85
N GLN A 83 7.74 -9.51 0.23
CA GLN A 83 8.16 -9.10 1.57
C GLN A 83 9.69 -9.02 1.67
N ASP A 84 10.37 -10.02 1.11
CA ASP A 84 11.83 -10.06 1.07
C ASP A 84 12.37 -8.99 0.13
N LEU A 85 11.75 -8.79 -1.04
CA LEU A 85 12.11 -7.71 -1.97
C LEU A 85 12.02 -6.34 -1.30
N ALA A 86 10.93 -6.06 -0.56
CA ALA A 86 10.77 -4.81 0.17
C ALA A 86 11.91 -4.64 1.20
N ARG A 87 12.21 -5.69 1.97
CA ARG A 87 13.27 -5.69 2.98
C ARG A 87 14.64 -5.43 2.36
N ASP A 88 15.00 -6.19 1.33
CA ASP A 88 16.34 -6.19 0.73
C ASP A 88 16.64 -4.89 -0.02
N ARG A 89 15.61 -4.25 -0.57
CA ARG A 89 15.75 -2.98 -1.31
C ARG A 89 15.54 -1.74 -0.43
N GLY A 90 15.24 -1.93 0.86
CA GLY A 90 14.90 -0.83 1.77
C GLY A 90 13.54 -0.17 1.49
N GLY A 91 12.68 -0.85 0.72
CA GLY A 91 11.31 -0.45 0.47
C GLY A 91 10.38 -0.80 1.62
N ARG A 92 9.10 -0.45 1.45
CA ARG A 92 8.07 -0.74 2.46
C ARG A 92 6.83 -1.31 1.80
N LEU A 93 6.38 -2.46 2.27
CA LEU A 93 5.09 -3.03 1.92
C LEU A 93 4.09 -2.74 3.05
N ILE A 94 3.06 -1.96 2.76
CA ILE A 94 2.01 -1.59 3.72
C ILE A 94 0.71 -2.24 3.29
N VAL A 95 0.11 -2.98 4.21
CA VAL A 95 -1.24 -3.53 4.07
C VAL A 95 -2.19 -2.68 4.92
N PRO A 96 -3.12 -1.92 4.33
CA PRO A 96 -4.14 -1.21 5.08
C PRO A 96 -5.13 -2.20 5.70
N THR A 97 -5.84 -1.79 6.76
CA THR A 97 -6.88 -2.63 7.39
C THR A 97 -8.03 -2.96 6.43
N GLY A 98 -8.24 -2.09 5.42
CA GLY A 98 -9.30 -2.27 4.42
C GLY A 98 -10.68 -2.26 5.08
N ALA A 99 -11.54 -3.18 4.63
CA ALA A 99 -12.89 -3.35 5.17
C ALA A 99 -12.94 -4.15 6.49
N LEU A 100 -11.80 -4.69 6.95
CA LEU A 100 -11.73 -5.47 8.18
C LEU A 100 -11.45 -4.56 9.38
N CYS A 101 -12.21 -4.75 10.47
CA CYS A 101 -11.96 -4.13 11.76
C CYS A 101 -11.23 -5.11 12.71
N GLY A 102 -10.62 -4.60 13.78
CA GLY A 102 -10.00 -5.44 14.82
C GLY A 102 -8.70 -6.14 14.43
N LEU A 103 -8.00 -5.67 13.38
CA LEU A 103 -6.73 -6.27 12.94
C LEU A 103 -5.62 -6.14 13.99
N ASP A 104 -5.70 -5.12 14.84
CA ASP A 104 -4.87 -4.91 16.02
C ASP A 104 -5.09 -5.99 17.08
N ALA A 105 -6.34 -6.29 17.42
CA ALA A 105 -6.70 -7.38 18.31
C ALA A 105 -6.27 -8.73 17.74
N LEU A 106 -6.50 -8.96 16.43
CA LEU A 106 -6.05 -10.16 15.74
C LEU A 106 -4.52 -10.30 15.81
N ARG A 107 -3.80 -9.20 15.59
CA ARG A 107 -2.33 -9.19 15.69
C ARG A 107 -1.86 -9.49 17.12
N ALA A 108 -2.49 -8.92 18.14
CA ALA A 108 -2.15 -9.20 19.54
C ALA A 108 -2.33 -10.70 19.89
N VAL A 109 -3.42 -11.32 19.44
CA VAL A 109 -3.65 -12.76 19.67
C VAL A 109 -2.66 -13.61 18.87
N ALA A 110 -2.31 -13.20 17.65
CA ALA A 110 -1.29 -13.86 16.82
C ALA A 110 0.10 -13.80 17.44
N GLU A 111 0.53 -12.65 17.95
CA GLU A 111 1.81 -12.47 18.63
C GLU A 111 1.89 -13.28 19.94
N GLY A 112 0.76 -13.50 20.60
CA GLY A 112 0.64 -14.41 21.75
C GLY A 112 0.69 -15.91 21.39
N GLY A 113 0.73 -16.27 20.10
CA GLY A 113 0.83 -17.66 19.63
C GLY A 113 -0.45 -18.51 19.77
N ASN A 114 -1.61 -17.89 19.97
CA ASN A 114 -2.86 -18.58 20.33
C ASN A 114 -3.97 -18.52 19.27
N VAL A 115 -3.67 -18.15 18.03
CA VAL A 115 -4.66 -18.18 16.94
C VAL A 115 -4.85 -19.62 16.46
N ARG A 116 -6.05 -20.17 16.66
CA ARG A 116 -6.44 -21.50 16.14
C ARG A 116 -7.33 -21.43 14.91
N SER A 117 -8.27 -20.49 14.90
CA SER A 117 -9.22 -20.27 13.81
C SER A 117 -9.75 -18.84 13.85
N LEU A 118 -9.90 -18.22 12.69
CA LEU A 118 -10.59 -16.94 12.51
C LEU A 118 -11.79 -17.16 11.59
N ALA A 119 -12.96 -16.70 12.01
CA ALA A 119 -14.16 -16.64 11.17
C ALA A 119 -14.63 -15.19 11.08
N TYR A 120 -14.99 -14.77 9.87
CA TYR A 120 -15.58 -13.46 9.58
C TYR A 120 -16.80 -13.67 8.69
N THR A 121 -17.84 -12.84 8.87
CA THR A 121 -19.11 -12.91 8.14
C THR A 121 -19.42 -11.58 7.50
#